data_AF-M0P397-F1
#
_entry.id   AF-M0P397-F1
#
_cell.length_a   1.000
_cell.length_b   1.000
_cell.length_c   1.000
_cell.angle_alpha   90.00
_cell.angle_beta   90.00
_cell.angle_gamma   90.00
#
_symmetry.space_group_name_H-M   'P 1'
#
loop_
_entity.id
_entity.type
_entity.pdbx_description
1 polymer ?
#
loop_
_entity_poly.entity_id
_entity_poly.type
_entity_poly.pdbx_seq_one_letter_code
_entity_poly.pdbx_strand_id
1 'polypeptide(L)'
;MIVGGVLSTLTSSKLRIALVGLLVVGSGVGGAFAVGILGVPGVAAVDNTFGDATNETTAIETDLVVSNPNPVGIGLDGVSVSYTVSMNDIEMAQGGREGVRIDAENSTLELETQLRNDGIPAWWVSHVRNGERTTLDIDATATSDRLGRGVDFSRSREIQTDLLGAFNSDETRPVNADSPLTSDPVLYVNETRSEWGTFSESETPIEMAFTVYNPNLEPYAVTEIGYDITMNGVEMGSGQTEEGYVIPSRSTETIEFSTGLENRRLDDWWVTHLDEDVRGHQVTGLRIEFYAVIEFPTGEEATIPLDALTYEETIETDIFGEGDDVRETNESGSSADESGPGDGGSETDDTGDSGTETDDTGDSGTETDDGDDATKNETDDSNDGTENGSDDDDDGVLPL
;
A
#
# COMPACT_ATOMS: atom_id res chain seq x y z
N MET A 1 -14.12 -82.01 57.22
CA MET A 1 -13.77 -83.14 56.33
C MET A 1 -13.10 -82.54 55.10
N ILE A 2 -11.79 -82.79 54.96
CA ILE A 2 -10.98 -82.95 53.73
C ILE A 2 -10.89 -81.76 52.74
N VAL A 3 -9.73 -81.04 52.74
CA VAL A 3 -8.67 -80.96 51.67
C VAL A 3 -9.14 -80.22 50.40
N GLY A 4 -8.60 -79.05 50.01
CA GLY A 4 -7.24 -78.79 49.48
C GLY A 4 -7.20 -79.12 47.97
N GLY A 5 -6.65 -78.37 47.03
CA GLY A 5 -5.95 -77.09 46.95
C GLY A 5 -5.46 -76.88 45.50
N VAL A 6 -4.68 -75.81 45.31
CA VAL A 6 -3.51 -75.67 44.41
C VAL A 6 -3.69 -75.66 42.86
N LEU A 7 -3.61 -74.43 42.31
CA LEU A 7 -2.70 -73.92 41.24
C LEU A 7 -2.61 -74.61 39.85
N SER A 8 -2.72 -73.78 38.79
CA SER A 8 -1.70 -73.45 37.75
C SER A 8 -2.39 -72.84 36.51
N THR A 9 -2.25 -71.53 36.18
CA THR A 9 -1.23 -70.82 35.36
C THR A 9 -1.64 -70.54 33.90
N LEU A 10 -1.56 -69.26 33.49
CA LEU A 10 -1.01 -68.67 32.22
C LEU A 10 -1.49 -69.29 30.87
N THR A 11 -1.88 -68.61 29.78
CA THR A 11 -1.45 -67.35 29.13
C THR A 11 -2.27 -67.14 27.84
N SER A 12 -2.54 -65.87 27.48
CA SER A 12 -2.65 -65.26 26.13
C SER A 12 -3.48 -65.92 24.99
N SER A 13 -4.45 -65.19 24.41
CA SER A 13 -4.31 -64.52 23.08
C SER A 13 -5.66 -64.01 22.52
N LYS A 14 -5.69 -62.69 22.27
CA LYS A 14 -6.34 -61.90 21.21
C LYS A 14 -7.80 -62.11 20.73
N LEU A 15 -8.46 -60.95 20.69
CA LEU A 15 -9.48 -60.43 19.76
C LEU A 15 -10.97 -60.68 20.06
N ARG A 16 -11.60 -59.60 20.54
CA ARG A 16 -13.05 -59.37 20.64
C ARG A 16 -13.48 -58.50 19.44
N ILE A 17 -14.55 -58.86 18.74
CA ILE A 17 -15.48 -57.89 18.13
C ILE A 17 -16.89 -58.48 18.30
N ALA A 18 -17.70 -57.85 19.15
CA ALA A 18 -19.09 -58.21 19.37
C ALA A 18 -19.98 -57.23 18.57
N LEU A 19 -20.76 -57.85 17.69
CA LEU A 19 -21.76 -57.30 16.80
C LEU A 19 -23.06 -57.10 17.59
N VAL A 20 -23.58 -55.88 17.66
CA VAL A 20 -24.96 -55.63 18.11
C VAL A 20 -25.67 -54.84 17.01
N GLY A 21 -26.56 -55.52 16.32
CA GLY A 21 -27.44 -54.96 15.30
C GLY A 21 -28.86 -54.74 15.82
N LEU A 22 -29.40 -53.62 15.35
CA LEU A 22 -30.79 -53.39 14.91
C LEU A 22 -31.91 -53.19 15.96
N LEU A 23 -32.32 -51.93 16.13
CA LEU A 23 -33.73 -51.57 16.30
C LEU A 23 -34.04 -50.40 15.35
N VAL A 24 -34.97 -50.66 14.43
CA VAL A 24 -35.31 -49.88 13.25
C VAL A 24 -36.71 -49.25 13.41
N VAL A 25 -36.85 -48.03 12.86
CA VAL A 25 -38.07 -47.31 12.46
C VAL A 25 -38.94 -46.69 13.57
N GLY A 26 -39.06 -45.36 13.47
CA GLY A 26 -40.34 -44.68 13.69
C GLY A 26 -40.23 -43.40 14.51
N SER A 27 -40.53 -42.27 13.85
CA SER A 27 -40.83 -40.95 14.45
C SER A 27 -39.61 -40.07 14.75
N GLY A 28 -39.42 -39.02 13.96
CA GLY A 28 -38.56 -37.92 14.39
C GLY A 28 -37.88 -37.10 13.31
N VAL A 29 -38.63 -36.57 12.33
CA VAL A 29 -38.17 -35.38 11.58
C VAL A 29 -37.91 -34.18 12.53
N GLY A 30 -38.25 -34.28 13.82
CA GLY A 30 -37.94 -33.29 14.86
C GLY A 30 -36.90 -33.71 15.92
N GLY A 31 -36.18 -34.82 15.75
CA GLY A 31 -35.30 -35.38 16.81
C GLY A 31 -33.80 -35.13 16.68
N ALA A 32 -33.34 -34.55 15.56
CA ALA A 32 -31.91 -34.35 15.31
C ALA A 32 -31.32 -33.09 15.98
N PHE A 33 -32.16 -32.21 16.55
CA PHE A 33 -31.70 -30.95 17.14
C PHE A 33 -31.09 -31.09 18.55
N ALA A 34 -31.27 -32.22 19.24
CA ALA A 34 -30.87 -32.38 20.65
C ALA A 34 -29.54 -33.13 20.86
N VAL A 35 -28.90 -33.63 19.80
CA VAL A 35 -27.57 -34.26 19.85
C VAL A 35 -26.69 -33.47 18.89
N GLY A 36 -25.76 -32.66 19.38
CA GLY A 36 -24.96 -31.68 18.62
C GLY A 36 -24.09 -32.27 17.50
N ILE A 37 -24.71 -32.80 16.45
CA ILE A 37 -24.08 -33.48 15.31
C ILE A 37 -24.07 -32.56 14.07
N LEU A 38 -24.89 -31.51 14.04
CA LEU A 38 -24.89 -30.55 12.95
C LEU A 38 -24.04 -29.33 13.34
N GLY A 39 -22.92 -29.13 12.64
CA GLY A 39 -22.06 -27.97 12.81
C GLY A 39 -22.64 -26.74 12.12
N VAL A 40 -22.21 -25.56 12.56
CA VAL A 40 -22.60 -24.28 11.93
C VAL A 40 -21.74 -24.08 10.68
N PRO A 41 -22.32 -23.82 9.50
CA PRO A 41 -21.54 -23.41 8.34
C PRO A 41 -20.76 -22.14 8.66
N GLY A 42 -19.51 -22.04 8.21
CA GLY A 42 -18.65 -20.87 8.43
C GLY A 42 -18.02 -20.41 7.13
N VAL A 43 -17.61 -19.14 7.11
CA VAL A 43 -16.77 -18.60 6.03
C VAL A 43 -15.35 -19.10 6.26
N ALA A 44 -14.77 -19.78 5.27
CA ALA A 44 -13.43 -20.33 5.32
C ALA A 44 -12.40 -19.41 4.65
N ALA A 45 -12.79 -18.74 3.56
CA ALA A 45 -11.95 -17.79 2.84
C ALA A 45 -12.81 -16.78 2.08
N VAL A 46 -12.26 -15.59 1.85
CA VAL A 46 -12.82 -14.54 0.99
C VAL A 46 -11.68 -13.97 0.15
N ASP A 47 -11.81 -14.14 -1.15
CA ASP A 47 -10.92 -13.59 -2.16
C ASP A 47 -11.67 -12.51 -2.93
N ASN A 48 -11.00 -11.40 -3.21
CA ASN A 48 -11.57 -10.29 -3.96
C ASN A 48 -10.62 -9.90 -5.07
N THR A 49 -11.19 -9.54 -6.22
CA THR A 49 -10.45 -8.94 -7.32
C THR A 49 -11.28 -7.85 -7.99
N PHE A 50 -10.62 -6.87 -8.57
CA PHE A 50 -11.29 -5.91 -9.43
C PHE A 50 -11.60 -6.53 -10.80
N GLY A 51 -12.86 -6.42 -11.22
CA GLY A 51 -13.28 -6.75 -12.57
C GLY A 51 -13.33 -5.49 -13.46
N ASP A 52 -14.25 -5.49 -14.43
CA ASP A 52 -14.43 -4.38 -15.36
C ASP A 52 -14.65 -3.03 -14.63
N ALA A 53 -13.85 -2.04 -15.01
CA ALA A 53 -13.98 -0.66 -14.54
C ALA A 53 -14.60 0.22 -15.65
N THR A 54 -15.64 0.97 -15.28
CA THR A 54 -16.27 1.99 -16.12
C THR A 54 -16.16 3.35 -15.45
N ASN A 55 -16.59 4.42 -16.11
CA ASN A 55 -16.61 5.75 -15.50
C ASN A 55 -17.53 5.87 -14.27
N GLU A 56 -18.59 5.05 -14.17
CA GLU A 56 -19.56 5.15 -13.07
C GLU A 56 -19.34 4.11 -11.96
N THR A 57 -18.92 2.90 -12.35
CA THR A 57 -18.77 1.77 -11.43
C THR A 57 -17.58 0.90 -11.77
N THR A 58 -17.01 0.28 -10.75
CA THR A 58 -16.00 -0.77 -10.86
C THR A 58 -16.57 -2.07 -10.28
N ALA A 59 -16.45 -3.18 -11.02
CA ALA A 59 -16.84 -4.48 -10.50
C ALA A 59 -15.83 -4.97 -9.46
N ILE A 60 -16.32 -5.56 -8.37
CA ILE A 60 -15.54 -6.35 -7.42
C ILE A 60 -16.10 -7.76 -7.48
N GLU A 61 -15.26 -8.68 -7.95
CA GLU A 61 -15.55 -10.10 -8.02
C GLU A 61 -15.06 -10.75 -6.71
N THR A 62 -15.95 -11.42 -6.01
CA THR A 62 -15.67 -12.03 -4.71
C THR A 62 -15.89 -13.53 -4.77
N ASP A 63 -14.86 -14.29 -4.44
CA ASP A 63 -14.91 -15.73 -4.25
C ASP A 63 -15.03 -16.04 -2.74
N LEU A 64 -16.25 -16.37 -2.31
CA LEU A 64 -16.54 -16.70 -0.93
C LEU A 64 -16.54 -18.22 -0.73
N VAL A 65 -15.54 -18.75 -0.02
CA VAL A 65 -15.49 -20.17 0.33
C VAL A 65 -16.23 -20.40 1.63
N VAL A 66 -17.33 -21.14 1.58
CA VAL A 66 -18.13 -21.52 2.74
C VAL A 66 -17.89 -22.99 3.09
N SER A 67 -17.53 -23.27 4.34
CA SER A 67 -17.39 -24.62 4.85
C SER A 67 -18.66 -25.05 5.57
N ASN A 68 -19.33 -26.07 5.03
CA ASN A 68 -20.50 -26.68 5.64
C ASN A 68 -20.12 -28.04 6.28
N PRO A 69 -19.98 -28.11 7.61
CA PRO A 69 -19.61 -29.35 8.31
C PRO A 69 -20.74 -30.40 8.33
N ASN A 70 -21.90 -30.09 7.76
CA ASN A 70 -23.05 -30.98 7.74
C ASN A 70 -23.00 -31.93 6.52
N PRO A 71 -23.33 -33.22 6.67
CA PRO A 71 -23.32 -34.20 5.57
C PRO A 71 -24.46 -33.99 4.56
N VAL A 72 -25.22 -32.91 4.70
CA VAL A 72 -26.31 -32.51 3.81
C VAL A 72 -26.14 -31.03 3.48
N GLY A 73 -26.33 -30.69 2.21
CA GLY A 73 -26.35 -29.30 1.76
C GLY A 73 -27.52 -28.52 2.36
N ILE A 74 -27.36 -27.21 2.49
CA ILE A 74 -28.37 -26.27 2.94
C ILE A 74 -28.72 -25.41 1.71
N GLY A 75 -30.01 -25.33 1.35
CA GLY A 75 -30.41 -24.76 0.06
C GLY A 75 -31.46 -23.65 0.14
N LEU A 76 -31.30 -22.69 -0.78
CA LEU A 76 -32.23 -21.73 -1.42
C LEU A 76 -33.24 -20.92 -0.61
N ASP A 77 -33.89 -21.49 0.40
CA ASP A 77 -34.91 -20.78 1.17
C ASP A 77 -34.34 -20.55 2.57
N GLY A 78 -33.61 -19.44 2.70
CA GLY A 78 -33.17 -18.93 3.99
C GLY A 78 -31.67 -19.02 4.27
N VAL A 79 -30.83 -18.82 3.25
CA VAL A 79 -29.46 -18.33 3.47
C VAL A 79 -29.26 -17.06 2.63
N SER A 80 -28.91 -15.97 3.30
CA SER A 80 -28.56 -14.70 2.68
C SER A 80 -27.14 -14.32 3.07
N VAL A 81 -26.37 -13.82 2.11
CA VAL A 81 -25.05 -13.24 2.36
C VAL A 81 -25.15 -11.76 2.08
N SER A 82 -24.71 -10.92 3.01
CA SER A 82 -24.45 -9.50 2.78
C SER A 82 -22.95 -9.24 2.84
N TYR A 83 -22.48 -8.31 2.03
CA TYR A 83 -21.07 -7.99 1.85
C TYR A 83 -20.89 -6.48 1.73
N THR A 84 -19.93 -5.91 2.45
CA THR A 84 -19.60 -4.49 2.42
C THR A 84 -18.09 -4.32 2.33
N VAL A 85 -17.64 -3.43 1.46
CA VAL A 85 -16.24 -3.00 1.33
C VAL A 85 -16.15 -1.53 1.69
N SER A 86 -15.25 -1.20 2.61
CA SER A 86 -14.97 0.17 3.01
C SER A 86 -13.48 0.48 2.89
N MET A 87 -13.15 1.70 2.53
CA MET A 87 -11.77 2.20 2.47
C MET A 87 -11.69 3.48 3.30
N ASN A 88 -10.93 3.46 4.41
CA ASN A 88 -10.90 4.54 5.42
C ASN A 88 -12.31 4.91 5.93
N ASP A 89 -13.08 3.90 6.34
CA ASP A 89 -14.47 4.03 6.80
C ASP A 89 -15.47 4.59 5.76
N ILE A 90 -15.06 4.76 4.51
CA ILE A 90 -15.94 5.16 3.41
C ILE A 90 -16.45 3.90 2.72
N GLU A 91 -17.76 3.65 2.78
CA GLU A 91 -18.40 2.53 2.09
C GLU A 91 -18.24 2.69 0.57
N MET A 92 -17.47 1.79 -0.03
CA MET A 92 -17.16 1.81 -1.45
C MET A 92 -18.13 0.92 -2.24
N ALA A 93 -18.46 -0.23 -1.68
CA ALA A 93 -19.37 -1.19 -2.27
C ALA A 93 -20.20 -1.89 -1.20
N GLN A 94 -21.46 -2.17 -1.54
CA GLN A 94 -22.33 -3.04 -0.76
C GLN A 94 -23.05 -3.98 -1.71
N GLY A 95 -23.11 -5.25 -1.34
CA GLY A 95 -23.78 -6.28 -2.10
C GLY A 95 -24.34 -7.38 -1.23
N GLY A 96 -24.99 -8.33 -1.87
CA GLY A 96 -25.52 -9.49 -1.20
C GLY A 96 -26.26 -10.42 -2.14
N ARG A 97 -26.45 -11.65 -1.68
CA ARG A 97 -27.15 -12.68 -2.43
C ARG A 97 -28.08 -13.45 -1.52
N GLU A 98 -29.33 -13.53 -1.93
CA GLU A 98 -30.32 -14.39 -1.29
C GLU A 98 -30.40 -15.74 -2.00
N GLY A 99 -30.84 -16.74 -1.26
CA GLY A 99 -31.12 -18.07 -1.79
C GLY A 99 -29.89 -18.77 -2.31
N VAL A 100 -28.82 -18.70 -1.54
CA VAL A 100 -27.58 -19.40 -1.85
C VAL A 100 -27.73 -20.89 -1.53
N ARG A 101 -27.22 -21.76 -2.41
CA ARG A 101 -27.04 -23.18 -2.09
C ARG A 101 -25.63 -23.38 -1.59
N ILE A 102 -25.51 -23.96 -0.41
CA ILE A 102 -24.24 -24.40 0.14
C ILE A 102 -24.30 -25.92 0.14
N ASP A 103 -23.43 -26.55 -0.65
CA ASP A 103 -23.37 -28.00 -0.70
C ASP A 103 -22.81 -28.57 0.61
N ALA A 104 -22.71 -29.88 0.73
CA ALA A 104 -21.96 -30.47 1.84
C ALA A 104 -20.46 -30.13 1.63
N GLU A 105 -19.71 -29.96 2.72
CA GLU A 105 -18.28 -29.62 2.69
C GLU A 105 -18.02 -28.17 2.20
N ASN A 106 -16.89 -27.92 1.54
CA ASN A 106 -16.52 -26.59 1.08
C ASN A 106 -17.22 -26.27 -0.25
N SER A 107 -17.85 -25.10 -0.33
CA SER A 107 -18.47 -24.57 -1.55
C SER A 107 -17.93 -23.17 -1.81
N THR A 108 -17.53 -22.88 -3.05
CA THR A 108 -17.19 -21.52 -3.48
C THR A 108 -18.44 -20.84 -4.02
N LEU A 109 -18.67 -19.61 -3.58
CA LEU A 109 -19.76 -18.76 -3.99
C LEU A 109 -19.19 -17.54 -4.69
N GLU A 110 -19.38 -17.50 -6.01
CA GLU A 110 -19.05 -16.33 -6.82
C GLU A 110 -20.11 -15.25 -6.59
N LEU A 111 -19.65 -14.09 -6.13
CA LEU A 111 -20.43 -12.88 -5.91
C LEU A 111 -19.81 -11.76 -6.74
N GLU A 112 -20.66 -10.88 -7.25
CA GLU A 112 -20.23 -9.68 -7.94
C GLU A 112 -20.89 -8.49 -7.25
N THR A 113 -20.09 -7.50 -6.88
CA THR A 113 -20.56 -6.24 -6.29
C THR A 113 -20.03 -5.08 -7.10
N GLN A 114 -20.74 -3.94 -7.04
CA GLN A 114 -20.35 -2.75 -7.79
C GLN A 114 -19.87 -1.70 -6.79
N LEU A 115 -18.60 -1.33 -6.90
CA LEU A 115 -18.06 -0.12 -6.31
C LEU A 115 -18.57 1.08 -7.11
N ARG A 116 -19.03 2.12 -6.42
CA ARG A 116 -19.48 3.35 -7.07
C ARG A 116 -18.33 4.36 -7.13
N ASN A 117 -17.97 4.78 -8.34
CA ASN A 117 -16.76 5.59 -8.53
C ASN A 117 -16.91 7.03 -8.03
N ASP A 118 -18.15 7.48 -7.75
CA ASP A 118 -18.40 8.77 -7.08
C ASP A 118 -17.84 8.83 -5.64
N GLY A 119 -17.53 7.67 -5.04
CA GLY A 119 -16.83 7.60 -3.75
C GLY A 119 -15.31 7.80 -3.84
N ILE A 120 -14.70 7.64 -5.02
CA ILE A 120 -13.24 7.69 -5.19
C ILE A 120 -12.64 9.04 -4.76
N PRO A 121 -13.20 10.21 -5.13
CA PRO A 121 -12.65 11.48 -4.67
C PRO A 121 -12.64 11.63 -3.15
N ALA A 122 -13.69 11.17 -2.48
CA ALA A 122 -13.77 11.21 -1.02
C ALA A 122 -12.76 10.26 -0.37
N TRP A 123 -12.63 9.04 -0.91
CA TRP A 123 -11.63 8.08 -0.48
C TRP A 123 -10.20 8.62 -0.67
N TRP A 124 -9.87 9.17 -1.83
CA TRP A 124 -8.57 9.74 -2.13
C TRP A 124 -8.16 10.81 -1.10
N VAL A 125 -9.05 11.78 -0.84
CA VAL A 125 -8.79 12.83 0.15
C VAL A 125 -8.56 12.23 1.54
N SER A 126 -9.30 11.18 1.91
CA SER A 126 -9.07 10.47 3.18
C SER A 126 -7.70 9.77 3.22
N HIS A 127 -7.29 9.17 2.11
CA HIS A 127 -6.04 8.44 1.96
C HIS A 127 -4.84 9.38 2.14
N VAL A 128 -4.82 10.48 1.39
CA VAL A 128 -3.76 11.48 1.46
C VAL A 128 -3.72 12.15 2.84
N ARG A 129 -4.88 12.49 3.42
CA ARG A 129 -4.97 13.07 4.77
C ARG A 129 -4.42 12.13 5.85
N ASN A 130 -4.51 10.83 5.65
CA ASN A 130 -3.97 9.81 6.55
C ASN A 130 -2.48 9.52 6.28
N GLY A 131 -1.77 10.39 5.56
CA GLY A 131 -0.36 10.22 5.21
C GLY A 131 -0.17 9.14 4.16
N GLU A 132 -1.04 9.13 3.15
CA GLU A 132 -1.05 8.14 2.08
C GLU A 132 -1.31 6.70 2.57
N ARG A 133 -2.28 6.59 3.50
CA ARG A 133 -2.66 5.31 4.11
C ARG A 133 -4.14 5.05 3.90
N THR A 134 -4.45 3.83 3.49
CA THR A 134 -5.81 3.32 3.47
C THR A 134 -5.94 2.05 4.29
N THR A 135 -6.92 2.04 5.20
CA THR A 135 -7.43 0.81 5.78
C THR A 135 -8.59 0.31 4.93
N LEU A 136 -8.40 -0.84 4.30
CA LEU A 136 -9.44 -1.57 3.58
C LEU A 136 -10.11 -2.53 4.57
N ASP A 137 -11.41 -2.37 4.76
CA ASP A 137 -12.24 -3.24 5.59
C ASP A 137 -13.27 -3.96 4.74
N ILE A 138 -13.35 -5.28 4.94
CA ILE A 138 -14.23 -6.18 4.23
C ILE A 138 -15.06 -6.93 5.26
N ASP A 139 -16.36 -6.65 5.27
CA ASP A 139 -17.32 -7.27 6.18
C ASP A 139 -18.33 -8.11 5.40
N ALA A 140 -18.46 -9.38 5.79
CA ALA A 140 -19.42 -10.31 5.22
C ALA A 140 -20.25 -10.97 6.33
N THR A 141 -21.56 -11.01 6.16
CA THR A 141 -22.47 -11.70 7.09
C THR A 141 -23.29 -12.73 6.34
N ALA A 142 -23.13 -14.00 6.69
CA ALA A 142 -23.95 -15.09 6.18
C ALA A 142 -25.04 -15.44 7.21
N THR A 143 -26.30 -15.18 6.88
CA THR A 143 -27.45 -15.43 7.76
C THR A 143 -28.25 -16.64 7.28
N SER A 144 -28.65 -17.52 8.19
CA SER A 144 -29.59 -18.60 7.91
C SER A 144 -30.92 -18.42 8.65
N ASP A 145 -32.01 -18.20 7.91
CA ASP A 145 -33.36 -18.07 8.46
C ASP A 145 -33.83 -19.36 9.13
N ARG A 146 -33.47 -20.51 8.56
CA ARG A 146 -33.84 -21.83 9.11
C ARG A 146 -33.20 -22.07 10.48
N LEU A 147 -31.98 -21.58 10.69
CA LEU A 147 -31.25 -21.73 11.94
C LEU A 147 -31.45 -20.54 12.88
N GLY A 148 -31.96 -19.41 12.37
CA GLY A 148 -32.06 -18.14 13.10
C GLY A 148 -30.70 -17.63 13.58
N ARG A 149 -29.63 -17.87 12.81
CA ARG A 149 -28.24 -17.55 13.18
C ARG A 149 -27.49 -16.99 11.98
N GLY A 150 -26.60 -16.03 12.25
CA GLY A 150 -25.62 -15.52 11.29
C GLY A 150 -24.20 -15.87 11.69
N VAL A 151 -23.30 -15.83 10.72
CA VAL A 151 -21.85 -15.87 10.91
C VAL A 151 -21.28 -14.63 10.24
N ASP A 152 -20.51 -13.87 11.01
CA ASP A 152 -19.80 -12.69 10.55
C ASP A 152 -18.36 -13.05 10.21
N PHE A 153 -17.86 -12.43 9.16
CA PHE A 153 -16.48 -12.47 8.71
C PHE A 153 -16.04 -11.04 8.47
N SER A 154 -14.87 -10.67 9.00
CA SER A 154 -14.28 -9.35 8.80
C SER A 154 -12.80 -9.52 8.49
N ARG A 155 -12.30 -8.84 7.45
CA ARG A 155 -10.88 -8.76 7.12
C ARG A 155 -10.51 -7.29 6.98
N SER A 156 -9.37 -6.92 7.55
CA SER A 156 -8.81 -5.58 7.45
C SER A 156 -7.39 -5.66 6.88
N ARG A 157 -7.06 -4.76 5.95
CA ARG A 157 -5.71 -4.64 5.36
C ARG A 157 -5.33 -3.17 5.30
N GLU A 158 -4.05 -2.89 5.48
CA GLU A 158 -3.50 -1.56 5.25
C GLU A 158 -2.79 -1.51 3.89
N ILE A 159 -3.03 -0.42 3.17
CA ILE A 159 -2.39 -0.06 1.90
C ILE A 159 -1.68 1.28 2.15
N GLN A 160 -0.44 1.40 1.70
CA GLN A 160 0.37 2.61 1.84
C GLN A 160 0.98 2.96 0.49
N THR A 161 1.04 4.24 0.16
CA THR A 161 1.78 4.76 -1.00
C THR A 161 2.77 5.83 -0.58
N ASP A 162 3.63 6.24 -1.52
CA ASP A 162 4.53 7.38 -1.36
C ASP A 162 4.63 8.13 -2.70
N LEU A 163 3.60 8.93 -2.98
CA LEU A 163 3.38 9.63 -4.24
C LEU A 163 4.31 10.83 -4.43
N LEU A 164 4.78 11.43 -3.34
CA LEU A 164 5.60 12.64 -3.36
C LEU A 164 7.03 12.40 -2.85
N GLY A 165 7.33 11.25 -2.24
CA GLY A 165 8.62 10.99 -1.62
C GLY A 165 9.79 11.16 -2.57
N ALA A 166 9.68 10.61 -3.79
CA ALA A 166 10.74 10.67 -4.79
C ALA A 166 10.95 12.08 -5.39
N PHE A 167 10.04 13.02 -5.16
CA PHE A 167 10.21 14.41 -5.59
C PHE A 167 11.23 15.16 -4.71
N ASN A 168 11.36 14.75 -3.45
CA ASN A 168 12.33 15.34 -2.53
C ASN A 168 13.76 14.92 -2.94
N SER A 169 14.59 15.89 -3.33
CA SER A 169 15.94 15.61 -3.83
C SER A 169 16.89 16.76 -3.56
N ASP A 170 18.12 16.43 -3.14
CA ASP A 170 19.27 17.34 -3.00
C ASP A 170 20.20 17.31 -4.24
N GLU A 171 19.78 16.65 -5.33
CA GLU A 171 20.59 16.55 -6.54
C GLU A 171 20.55 17.86 -7.34
N THR A 172 21.74 18.44 -7.53
CA THR A 172 21.92 19.63 -8.37
C THR A 172 21.69 19.32 -9.85
N ARG A 173 20.64 19.93 -10.42
CA ARG A 173 20.23 19.76 -11.81
C ARG A 173 20.35 21.07 -12.59
N PRO A 174 20.94 21.06 -13.79
CA PRO A 174 21.06 22.27 -14.62
C PRO A 174 19.73 22.62 -15.28
N VAL A 175 19.45 23.91 -15.40
CA VAL A 175 18.39 24.46 -16.25
C VAL A 175 19.04 25.01 -17.52
N ASN A 176 18.70 24.44 -18.67
CA ASN A 176 19.25 24.86 -19.96
C ASN A 176 18.16 25.59 -20.74
N ALA A 177 18.45 26.82 -21.18
CA ALA A 177 17.54 27.61 -21.98
C ALA A 177 17.59 27.24 -23.47
N ASP A 178 18.64 26.53 -23.91
CA ASP A 178 18.90 26.20 -25.33
C ASP A 178 18.76 27.42 -26.26
N SER A 179 19.12 28.59 -25.71
CA SER A 179 18.89 29.89 -26.33
C SER A 179 20.20 30.52 -26.79
N PRO A 180 20.27 31.12 -28.00
CA PRO A 180 21.47 31.82 -28.45
C PRO A 180 21.76 33.10 -27.66
N LEU A 181 20.84 33.54 -26.79
CA LEU A 181 20.94 34.78 -26.02
C LEU A 181 21.84 34.63 -24.78
N THR A 182 22.01 33.41 -24.28
CA THR A 182 22.73 33.12 -23.03
C THR A 182 23.50 31.81 -23.15
N SER A 183 24.47 31.59 -22.25
CA SER A 183 25.15 30.30 -22.17
C SER A 183 24.45 29.41 -21.14
N ASP A 184 24.29 28.14 -21.50
CA ASP A 184 23.76 27.14 -20.59
C ASP A 184 24.85 26.60 -19.64
N PRO A 185 24.47 26.20 -18.42
CA PRO A 185 23.13 26.33 -17.84
C PRO A 185 22.84 27.76 -17.35
N VAL A 186 21.60 28.19 -17.49
CA VAL A 186 21.15 29.51 -17.03
C VAL A 186 20.95 29.56 -15.52
N LEU A 187 20.52 28.45 -14.92
CA LEU A 187 20.28 28.29 -13.49
C LEU A 187 20.63 26.85 -13.08
N TYR A 188 20.78 26.62 -11.78
CA TYR A 188 20.86 25.29 -11.19
C TYR A 188 19.76 25.15 -10.15
N VAL A 189 19.00 24.06 -10.19
CA VAL A 189 18.13 23.67 -9.08
C VAL A 189 18.90 22.74 -8.20
N ASN A 190 19.20 23.19 -6.98
CA ASN A 190 20.03 22.44 -6.03
C ASN A 190 19.21 21.49 -5.18
N GLU A 191 17.95 21.83 -4.92
CA GLU A 191 17.07 21.06 -4.06
C GLU A 191 15.61 21.23 -4.53
N THR A 192 14.85 20.14 -4.47
CA THR A 192 13.40 20.13 -4.65
C THR A 192 12.75 19.52 -3.41
N ARG A 193 11.67 20.13 -2.94
CA ARG A 193 10.85 19.61 -1.84
C ARG A 193 9.38 19.63 -2.21
N SER A 194 8.63 18.66 -1.71
CA SER A 194 7.17 18.62 -1.84
C SER A 194 6.51 18.05 -0.60
N GLU A 195 5.34 18.59 -0.29
CA GLU A 195 4.43 18.06 0.72
C GLU A 195 2.98 18.28 0.33
N TRP A 196 2.08 17.51 0.93
CA TRP A 196 0.65 17.72 0.74
C TRP A 196 0.19 19.00 1.44
N GLY A 197 -0.55 19.84 0.72
CA GLY A 197 -1.09 21.09 1.23
C GLY A 197 -2.41 20.95 1.98
N THR A 198 -3.14 22.06 2.11
CA THR A 198 -4.46 22.06 2.77
C THR A 198 -5.55 21.60 1.82
N PHE A 199 -6.13 20.44 2.11
CA PHE A 199 -7.14 19.80 1.26
C PHE A 199 -8.46 20.58 1.17
N SER A 200 -9.09 20.51 0.00
CA SER A 200 -10.48 20.93 -0.20
C SER A 200 -11.32 19.80 -0.82
N GLU A 201 -12.63 19.98 -0.92
CA GLU A 201 -13.49 19.02 -1.62
C GLU A 201 -13.18 18.96 -3.12
N SER A 202 -12.70 20.05 -3.71
CA SER A 202 -12.46 20.18 -5.15
C SER A 202 -11.03 19.87 -5.58
N GLU A 203 -10.07 20.00 -4.66
CA GLU A 203 -8.65 19.98 -4.99
C GLU A 203 -7.81 19.37 -3.86
N THR A 204 -6.78 18.63 -4.25
CA THR A 204 -5.71 18.13 -3.39
C THR A 204 -4.42 18.87 -3.73
N PRO A 205 -4.04 19.91 -2.97
CA PRO A 205 -2.85 20.70 -3.25
C PRO A 205 -1.55 19.98 -2.91
N ILE A 206 -0.50 20.24 -3.69
CA ILE A 206 0.89 19.83 -3.46
C ILE A 206 1.71 21.11 -3.34
N GLU A 207 2.21 21.38 -2.14
CA GLU A 207 3.12 22.49 -1.86
C GLU A 207 4.53 22.08 -2.31
N MET A 208 5.15 22.92 -3.13
CA MET A 208 6.46 22.65 -3.72
C MET A 208 7.43 23.78 -3.42
N ALA A 209 8.71 23.44 -3.24
CA ALA A 209 9.78 24.40 -3.06
C ALA A 209 11.01 24.02 -3.89
N PHE A 210 11.50 24.95 -4.71
CA PHE A 210 12.71 24.80 -5.51
C PHE A 210 13.80 25.75 -5.03
N THR A 211 14.93 25.21 -4.60
CA THR A 211 16.10 26.00 -4.21
C THR A 211 16.99 26.19 -5.43
N VAL A 212 16.98 27.39 -6.01
CA VAL A 212 17.59 27.69 -7.31
C VAL A 212 18.80 28.61 -7.16
N TYR A 213 19.94 28.24 -7.73
CA TYR A 213 21.17 29.02 -7.77
C TYR A 213 21.41 29.67 -9.14
N ASN A 214 21.70 30.96 -9.14
CA ASN A 214 22.09 31.71 -10.34
C ASN A 214 23.61 31.83 -10.47
N PRO A 215 24.24 31.14 -11.44
CA PRO A 215 25.68 31.20 -11.66
C PRO A 215 26.15 32.51 -12.35
N ASN A 216 25.24 33.38 -12.79
CA ASN A 216 25.55 34.57 -13.59
C ASN A 216 25.83 35.81 -12.72
N LEU A 217 26.46 36.83 -13.33
CA LEU A 217 26.80 38.09 -12.65
C LEU A 217 25.60 39.06 -12.58
N GLU A 218 24.57 38.78 -13.36
CA GLU A 218 23.33 39.52 -13.42
C GLU A 218 22.20 38.72 -12.75
N PRO A 219 21.26 39.38 -12.06
CA PRO A 219 20.06 38.72 -11.54
C PRO A 219 19.13 38.33 -12.70
N TYR A 220 18.40 37.23 -12.52
CA TYR A 220 17.34 36.80 -13.42
C TYR A 220 15.98 36.96 -12.74
N ALA A 221 14.98 37.38 -13.50
CA ALA A 221 13.60 37.40 -13.04
C ALA A 221 12.87 36.19 -13.66
N VAL A 222 12.34 35.32 -12.82
CA VAL A 222 11.41 34.27 -13.21
C VAL A 222 10.02 34.87 -13.09
N THR A 223 9.38 35.19 -14.20
CA THR A 223 8.08 35.85 -14.20
C THR A 223 6.92 34.88 -13.97
N GLU A 224 7.14 33.61 -14.31
CA GLU A 224 6.13 32.55 -14.22
C GLU A 224 6.83 31.18 -14.08
N ILE A 225 6.28 30.31 -13.23
CA ILE A 225 6.53 28.87 -13.27
C ILE A 225 5.21 28.20 -13.55
N GLY A 226 5.11 27.50 -14.68
CA GLY A 226 3.94 26.72 -15.04
C GLY A 226 4.16 25.24 -14.78
N TYR A 227 3.05 24.51 -14.61
CA TYR A 227 3.04 23.08 -14.36
C TYR A 227 1.88 22.38 -15.07
N ASP A 228 2.10 21.10 -15.37
CA ASP A 228 1.10 20.16 -15.89
C ASP A 228 1.25 18.82 -15.16
N ILE A 229 0.16 18.32 -14.57
CA ILE A 229 0.11 17.06 -13.82
C ILE A 229 -0.77 16.07 -14.56
N THR A 230 -0.24 14.87 -14.78
CA THR A 230 -0.99 13.75 -15.36
C THR A 230 -0.83 12.48 -14.55
N MET A 231 -1.90 11.68 -14.48
CA MET A 231 -1.88 10.34 -13.93
C MET A 231 -2.42 9.37 -14.99
N ASN A 232 -1.58 8.47 -15.49
CA ASN A 232 -1.91 7.60 -16.64
C ASN A 232 -2.41 8.34 -17.90
N GLY A 233 -1.97 9.59 -18.08
CA GLY A 233 -2.39 10.44 -19.19
C GLY A 233 -3.73 11.18 -18.97
N VAL A 234 -4.40 10.97 -17.84
CA VAL A 234 -5.51 11.83 -17.39
C VAL A 234 -4.91 13.14 -16.87
N GLU A 235 -5.35 14.27 -17.40
CA GLU A 235 -4.96 15.60 -16.91
C GLU A 235 -5.58 15.83 -15.53
N MET A 236 -4.72 15.86 -14.51
CA MET A 236 -5.13 16.03 -13.12
C MET A 236 -5.12 17.48 -12.70
N GLY A 237 -4.28 18.32 -13.33
CA GLY A 237 -4.25 19.75 -13.05
C GLY A 237 -3.15 20.43 -13.84
N SER A 238 -3.38 21.68 -14.19
CA SER A 238 -2.42 22.55 -14.86
C SER A 238 -2.55 23.96 -14.29
N GLY A 239 -1.46 24.72 -14.28
CA GLY A 239 -1.47 26.04 -13.67
C GLY A 239 -0.13 26.74 -13.74
N GLN A 240 -0.05 27.89 -13.09
CA GLN A 240 1.14 28.72 -13.05
C GLN A 240 1.20 29.56 -11.78
N THR A 241 2.41 29.97 -11.39
CA THR A 241 2.59 30.92 -10.29
C THR A 241 1.98 32.28 -10.62
N GLU A 242 1.32 32.90 -9.63
CA GLU A 242 0.74 34.24 -9.77
C GLU A 242 1.79 35.34 -9.63
N GLU A 243 2.88 35.04 -8.92
CA GLU A 243 3.96 35.97 -8.60
C GLU A 243 5.26 35.54 -9.29
N GLY A 244 6.07 36.55 -9.63
CA GLY A 244 7.41 36.36 -10.16
C GLY A 244 8.46 36.46 -9.06
N TYR A 245 9.60 35.81 -9.29
CA TYR A 245 10.72 35.71 -8.37
C TYR A 245 11.96 36.34 -8.99
N VAL A 246 12.82 36.94 -8.16
CA VAL A 246 14.12 37.45 -8.62
C VAL A 246 15.21 36.59 -8.00
N ILE A 247 15.98 35.91 -8.84
CA ILE A 247 17.10 35.08 -8.41
C ILE A 247 18.38 35.93 -8.45
N PRO A 248 18.95 36.32 -7.29
CA PRO A 248 20.06 37.24 -7.25
C PRO A 248 21.33 36.66 -7.89
N SER A 249 22.20 37.53 -8.39
CA SER A 249 23.49 37.11 -8.94
C SER A 249 24.33 36.34 -7.93
N ARG A 250 24.95 35.22 -8.38
CA ARG A 250 25.87 34.39 -7.58
C ARG A 250 25.27 33.97 -6.24
N SER A 251 23.95 33.78 -6.20
CA SER A 251 23.22 33.47 -4.99
C SER A 251 22.10 32.47 -5.29
N THR A 252 21.51 31.99 -4.20
CA THR A 252 20.43 31.03 -4.20
C THR A 252 19.15 31.72 -3.75
N GLU A 253 18.03 31.39 -4.39
CA GLU A 253 16.68 31.79 -4.00
C GLU A 253 15.81 30.54 -3.88
N THR A 254 14.93 30.49 -2.87
CA THR A 254 13.95 29.41 -2.75
C THR A 254 12.61 29.90 -3.28
N ILE A 255 12.10 29.19 -4.29
CA ILE A 255 10.83 29.49 -4.94
C ILE A 255 9.79 28.50 -4.42
N GLU A 256 8.81 29.02 -3.68
CA GLU A 256 7.71 28.25 -3.11
C GLU A 256 6.43 28.50 -3.90
N PHE A 257 5.75 27.43 -4.29
CA PHE A 257 4.50 27.51 -5.04
C PHE A 257 3.61 26.29 -4.77
N SER A 258 2.31 26.48 -4.93
CA SER A 258 1.30 25.43 -4.76
C SER A 258 0.82 24.95 -6.12
N THR A 259 0.76 23.65 -6.29
CA THR A 259 0.11 22.97 -7.44
C THR A 259 -1.08 22.17 -6.91
N GLY A 260 -1.94 21.65 -7.79
CA GLY A 260 -3.14 20.96 -7.32
C GLY A 260 -3.67 19.89 -8.25
N LEU A 261 -4.13 18.79 -7.65
CA LEU A 261 -4.89 17.74 -8.33
C LEU A 261 -6.39 18.05 -8.22
N GLU A 262 -7.07 18.11 -9.36
CA GLU A 262 -8.50 18.31 -9.45
C GLU A 262 -9.26 17.03 -9.05
N ASN A 263 -9.93 17.05 -7.90
CA ASN A 263 -10.57 15.85 -7.35
C ASN A 263 -11.67 15.27 -8.26
N ARG A 264 -12.27 16.12 -9.11
CA ARG A 264 -13.29 15.72 -10.12
C ARG A 264 -12.73 14.90 -11.29
N ARG A 265 -11.42 14.65 -11.33
CA ARG A 265 -10.73 13.82 -12.34
C ARG A 265 -10.33 12.45 -11.79
N LEU A 266 -10.49 12.24 -10.47
CA LEU A 266 -10.02 11.03 -9.80
C LEU A 266 -10.82 9.79 -10.19
N ASP A 267 -12.10 9.94 -10.52
CA ASP A 267 -12.93 8.85 -11.06
C ASP A 267 -12.49 8.42 -12.47
N ASP A 268 -12.12 9.38 -13.33
CA ASP A 268 -11.52 9.10 -14.64
C ASP A 268 -10.15 8.41 -14.49
N TRP A 269 -9.30 8.92 -13.60
CA TRP A 269 -8.00 8.32 -13.28
C TRP A 269 -8.16 6.88 -12.75
N TRP A 270 -9.10 6.64 -11.85
CA TRP A 270 -9.35 5.33 -11.25
C TRP A 270 -9.58 4.23 -12.29
N VAL A 271 -10.34 4.54 -13.35
CA VAL A 271 -10.53 3.59 -14.46
C VAL A 271 -9.19 3.24 -15.10
N THR A 272 -8.38 4.24 -15.42
CA THR A 272 -7.07 4.01 -16.04
C THR A 272 -6.06 3.33 -15.11
N HIS A 273 -6.23 3.44 -13.79
CA HIS A 273 -5.41 2.76 -12.81
C HIS A 273 -5.67 1.24 -12.78
N LEU A 274 -6.92 0.83 -13.00
CA LEU A 274 -7.32 -0.58 -13.02
C LEU A 274 -7.19 -1.22 -14.40
N ASP A 275 -7.14 -0.42 -15.46
CA ASP A 275 -7.07 -0.87 -16.85
C ASP A 275 -5.70 -1.48 -17.22
N GLU A 276 -5.68 -2.80 -17.39
CA GLU A 276 -4.51 -3.58 -17.79
C GLU A 276 -3.87 -3.10 -19.10
N ASP A 277 -4.67 -2.57 -20.03
CA ASP A 277 -4.19 -2.14 -21.35
C ASP A 277 -3.50 -0.76 -21.30
N VAL A 278 -3.73 0.03 -20.24
CA VAL A 278 -3.15 1.39 -20.10
C VAL A 278 -1.74 1.34 -19.54
N ARG A 279 -1.57 0.82 -18.32
CA ARG A 279 -0.26 0.67 -17.66
C ARG A 279 -0.08 -0.63 -16.85
N GLY A 280 -1.06 -1.52 -16.89
CA GLY A 280 -1.11 -2.72 -16.03
C GLY A 280 -2.18 -2.60 -14.95
N HIS A 281 -2.55 -3.73 -14.34
CA HIS A 281 -3.57 -3.76 -13.30
C HIS A 281 -3.10 -3.07 -12.03
N GLN A 282 -3.86 -2.09 -11.53
CA GLN A 282 -3.52 -1.31 -10.33
C GLN A 282 -2.17 -0.59 -10.43
N VAL A 283 -1.86 -0.03 -11.61
CA VAL A 283 -0.63 0.74 -11.87
C VAL A 283 -0.96 2.16 -12.28
N THR A 284 -0.30 3.13 -11.64
CA THR A 284 -0.37 4.55 -11.99
C THR A 284 1.01 5.09 -12.34
N GLY A 285 1.10 5.76 -13.48
CA GLY A 285 2.18 6.67 -13.79
C GLY A 285 1.81 8.10 -13.46
N LEU A 286 2.37 8.65 -12.38
CA LEU A 286 2.28 10.06 -12.06
C LEU A 286 3.39 10.81 -12.82
N ARG A 287 3.04 11.89 -13.50
CA ARG A 287 3.98 12.75 -14.21
C ARG A 287 3.66 14.21 -13.97
N ILE A 288 4.66 14.98 -13.52
CA ILE A 288 4.56 16.42 -13.34
C ILE A 288 5.64 17.10 -14.18
N GLU A 289 5.21 17.92 -15.13
CA GLU A 289 6.08 18.72 -15.99
C GLU A 289 6.07 20.16 -15.52
N PHE A 290 7.22 20.84 -15.62
CA PHE A 290 7.35 22.25 -15.30
C PHE A 290 7.99 23.03 -16.45
N TYR A 291 7.61 24.29 -16.57
CA TYR A 291 8.33 25.27 -17.38
C TYR A 291 8.51 26.57 -16.59
N ALA A 292 9.54 27.34 -16.92
CA ALA A 292 9.74 28.68 -16.36
C ALA A 292 9.78 29.72 -17.48
N VAL A 293 9.20 30.89 -17.25
CA VAL A 293 9.40 32.08 -18.09
C VAL A 293 10.44 32.95 -17.40
N ILE A 294 11.58 33.13 -18.06
CA ILE A 294 12.70 33.93 -17.52
C ILE A 294 12.86 35.20 -18.36
N GLU A 295 12.81 36.35 -17.69
CA GLU A 295 13.23 37.64 -18.25
C GLU A 295 14.75 37.81 -18.04
N PHE A 296 15.48 37.89 -19.15
CA PHE A 296 16.92 38.14 -19.16
C PHE A 296 17.24 39.63 -18.96
N PRO A 297 18.48 39.98 -18.58
CA PRO A 297 18.90 41.38 -18.41
C PRO A 297 18.75 42.26 -19.66
N THR A 298 18.60 41.66 -20.85
CA THR A 298 18.31 42.37 -22.10
C THR A 298 16.86 42.85 -22.20
N GLY A 299 15.97 42.41 -21.30
CA GLY A 299 14.52 42.61 -21.33
C GLY A 299 13.78 41.65 -22.26
N GLU A 300 14.45 40.59 -22.73
CA GLU A 300 13.85 39.52 -23.53
C GLU A 300 13.40 38.38 -22.60
N GLU A 301 12.23 37.81 -22.87
CA GLU A 301 11.70 36.66 -22.15
C GLU A 301 11.91 35.36 -22.94
N ALA A 302 12.18 34.26 -22.24
CA ALA A 302 12.17 32.92 -22.81
C ALA A 302 11.42 31.94 -21.92
N THR A 303 10.57 31.12 -22.53
CA THR A 303 9.97 29.96 -21.89
C THR A 303 10.94 28.79 -21.98
N ILE A 304 11.35 28.28 -20.82
CA ILE A 304 12.35 27.23 -20.67
C ILE A 304 11.66 26.00 -20.09
N PRO A 305 11.63 24.87 -20.82
CA PRO A 305 11.17 23.61 -20.24
C PRO A 305 12.15 23.19 -19.15
N LEU A 306 11.63 22.77 -18.00
CA LEU A 306 12.44 22.30 -16.89
C LEU A 306 12.52 20.77 -16.95
N ASP A 307 12.97 20.23 -18.08
CA ASP A 307 12.95 18.78 -18.37
C ASP A 307 13.67 17.97 -17.27
N ALA A 308 14.78 18.49 -16.75
CA ALA A 308 15.55 17.87 -15.68
C ALA A 308 14.81 17.82 -14.32
N LEU A 309 13.73 18.60 -14.17
CA LEU A 309 12.84 18.63 -13.01
C LEU A 309 11.54 17.88 -13.25
N THR A 310 11.33 17.30 -14.44
CA THR A 310 10.16 16.47 -14.71
C THR A 310 10.13 15.35 -13.70
N TYR A 311 9.04 15.28 -12.95
CA TYR A 311 8.82 14.21 -11.99
C TYR A 311 8.04 13.09 -12.65
N GLU A 312 8.54 11.86 -12.54
CA GLU A 312 7.87 10.66 -13.03
C GLU A 312 7.97 9.57 -11.97
N GLU A 313 6.82 9.07 -11.52
CA GLU A 313 6.73 8.02 -10.51
C GLU A 313 5.76 6.92 -10.98
N THR A 314 6.11 5.66 -10.68
CA THR A 314 5.23 4.52 -10.94
C THR A 314 4.74 3.99 -9.61
N ILE A 315 3.44 4.15 -9.37
CA ILE A 315 2.76 3.69 -8.17
C ILE A 315 2.01 2.40 -8.50
N GLU A 316 2.38 1.33 -7.83
CA GLU A 316 1.71 0.05 -7.90
C GLU A 316 0.92 -0.16 -6.61
N THR A 317 -0.34 -0.59 -6.74
CA THR A 317 -1.13 -0.99 -5.58
C THR A 317 -1.59 -2.43 -5.72
N ASP A 318 -1.93 -3.01 -4.58
CA ASP A 318 -2.59 -4.31 -4.50
C ASP A 318 -3.60 -4.21 -3.36
N ILE A 319 -4.76 -3.67 -3.71
CA ILE A 319 -5.78 -3.31 -2.73
C ILE A 319 -6.33 -4.57 -2.07
N PHE A 320 -6.65 -5.60 -2.86
CA PHE A 320 -7.30 -6.82 -2.34
C PHE A 320 -6.36 -7.96 -1.96
N GLY A 321 -5.09 -7.96 -2.36
CA GLY A 321 -4.21 -9.14 -2.16
C GLY A 321 -4.42 -10.17 -3.25
N GLU A 322 -4.57 -9.70 -4.48
CA GLU A 322 -4.91 -10.57 -5.60
C GLU A 322 -3.77 -11.56 -5.84
N GLY A 323 -4.08 -12.87 -5.74
CA GLY A 323 -3.12 -13.94 -5.95
C GLY A 323 -2.45 -14.51 -4.69
N ASP A 324 -2.68 -13.93 -3.51
CA ASP A 324 -2.28 -14.55 -2.24
C ASP A 324 -3.25 -15.69 -1.86
N ASP A 325 -2.81 -16.94 -2.02
CA ASP A 325 -3.57 -18.13 -1.64
C ASP A 325 -3.96 -18.09 -0.13
N VAL A 326 -5.20 -17.70 0.18
CA VAL A 326 -5.79 -17.61 1.54
C VAL A 326 -5.93 -18.96 2.28
N ARG A 327 -5.26 -20.02 1.81
CA ARG A 327 -5.29 -21.33 2.46
C ARG A 327 -4.42 -21.41 3.74
N GLU A 328 -3.57 -20.42 4.04
CA GLU A 328 -2.55 -20.54 5.10
C GLU A 328 -2.72 -19.64 6.34
N THR A 329 -3.79 -18.87 6.51
CA THR A 329 -3.93 -17.97 7.67
C THR A 329 -4.53 -18.61 8.92
N ASN A 330 -4.05 -19.81 9.28
CA ASN A 330 -4.43 -20.46 10.55
C ASN A 330 -3.26 -21.16 11.26
N GLU A 331 -2.07 -20.54 11.29
CA GLU A 331 -1.03 -20.88 12.26
C GLU A 331 -0.35 -19.62 12.82
N SER A 332 -1.05 -18.88 13.69
CA SER A 332 -0.38 -18.04 14.70
C SER A 332 -0.39 -18.75 16.05
N GLY A 333 0.41 -19.83 16.10
CA GLY A 333 0.87 -20.44 17.34
C GLY A 333 2.23 -19.85 17.72
N SER A 334 2.23 -19.01 18.75
CA SER A 334 3.40 -18.53 19.50
C SER A 334 4.58 -19.52 19.51
N SER A 335 5.77 -19.07 19.09
CA SER A 335 7.02 -19.57 19.65
C SER A 335 8.12 -18.52 19.53
N ALA A 336 8.68 -18.20 20.69
CA ALA A 336 9.77 -17.28 20.92
C ALA A 336 11.12 -17.86 20.44
N ASP A 337 12.03 -16.93 20.15
CA ASP A 337 13.48 -17.02 20.09
C ASP A 337 14.14 -18.27 20.71
N GLU A 338 15.02 -18.94 19.96
CA GLU A 338 16.36 -19.30 20.47
C GLU A 338 17.35 -19.51 19.32
N SER A 339 18.41 -18.69 19.32
CA SER A 339 19.60 -18.82 18.48
C SER A 339 20.57 -19.88 19.02
N GLY A 340 21.19 -20.67 18.15
CA GLY A 340 22.35 -21.52 18.48
C GLY A 340 22.90 -22.32 17.29
N PRO A 341 24.19 -22.17 16.89
CA PRO A 341 24.74 -22.78 15.67
C PRO A 341 25.50 -24.10 15.91
N GLY A 342 25.59 -24.94 14.88
CA GLY A 342 26.45 -26.13 14.80
C GLY A 342 25.84 -27.21 13.88
N ASP A 343 26.28 -27.31 12.63
CA ASP A 343 27.43 -28.09 12.13
C ASP A 343 27.08 -29.55 11.75
N GLY A 344 27.46 -29.94 10.52
CA GLY A 344 27.76 -31.33 10.19
C GLY A 344 27.11 -31.94 8.93
N GLY A 345 27.89 -32.00 7.84
CA GLY A 345 27.92 -33.15 6.90
C GLY A 345 27.29 -32.93 5.52
N SER A 346 28.03 -32.56 4.47
CA SER A 346 28.95 -33.39 3.65
C SER A 346 28.22 -34.38 2.74
N GLU A 347 28.21 -34.16 1.41
CA GLU A 347 29.20 -34.70 0.45
C GLU A 347 28.83 -34.31 -0.99
N THR A 348 29.81 -33.73 -1.68
CA THR A 348 29.89 -33.49 -3.12
C THR A 348 30.52 -34.71 -3.80
N ASP A 349 29.91 -35.19 -4.89
CA ASP A 349 30.56 -36.07 -5.85
C ASP A 349 31.06 -35.26 -7.06
N ASP A 350 32.35 -35.44 -7.32
CA ASP A 350 33.14 -34.87 -8.41
C ASP A 350 33.44 -35.98 -9.44
N THR A 351 33.64 -35.63 -10.71
CA THR A 351 34.50 -36.40 -11.63
C THR A 351 34.89 -35.55 -12.85
N GLY A 352 35.88 -34.69 -12.66
CA GLY A 352 37.20 -34.69 -13.33
C GLY A 352 37.36 -34.82 -14.86
N ASP A 353 38.12 -33.88 -15.45
CA ASP A 353 39.23 -34.21 -16.38
C ASP A 353 40.36 -33.14 -16.37
N SER A 354 41.52 -33.64 -15.97
CA SER A 354 42.95 -33.34 -16.23
C SER A 354 43.44 -32.08 -16.98
N GLY A 355 44.50 -31.44 -16.45
CA GLY A 355 45.41 -30.55 -17.20
C GLY A 355 46.43 -29.72 -16.39
N THR A 356 47.61 -30.30 -16.14
CA THR A 356 48.80 -29.86 -15.37
C THR A 356 49.52 -28.56 -15.82
N GLU A 357 50.00 -27.80 -14.81
CA GLU A 357 51.16 -26.88 -14.56
C GLU A 357 52.09 -26.39 -15.72
N THR A 358 52.85 -25.27 -15.66
CA THR A 358 53.66 -24.66 -14.57
C THR A 358 54.19 -23.23 -14.92
N ASP A 359 54.70 -22.53 -13.88
CA ASP A 359 55.70 -21.43 -13.82
C ASP A 359 55.28 -20.00 -14.29
N ASP A 360 55.53 -18.89 -13.57
CA ASP A 360 56.83 -18.43 -13.03
C ASP A 360 56.71 -17.20 -12.06
N THR A 361 57.54 -17.22 -10.99
CA THR A 361 58.32 -16.15 -10.29
C THR A 361 57.83 -14.74 -9.85
N GLY A 362 58.18 -14.40 -8.59
CA GLY A 362 58.74 -13.09 -8.13
C GLY A 362 57.88 -12.27 -7.16
N ASP A 363 57.97 -12.39 -5.83
CA ASP A 363 58.98 -11.87 -4.86
C ASP A 363 58.78 -10.40 -4.36
N SER A 364 58.72 -10.31 -3.02
CA SER A 364 59.10 -9.25 -2.07
C SER A 364 58.53 -7.82 -2.11
N GLY A 365 58.14 -7.35 -0.91
CA GLY A 365 58.23 -5.93 -0.54
C GLY A 365 57.37 -5.52 0.65
N THR A 366 57.97 -5.52 1.84
CA THR A 366 57.40 -5.35 3.19
C THR A 366 57.42 -3.88 3.69
N GLU A 367 56.65 -3.60 4.77
CA GLU A 367 56.91 -2.64 5.89
C GLU A 367 56.53 -1.15 5.64
N THR A 368 55.43 -0.64 6.22
CA THR A 368 55.27 0.08 7.52
C THR A 368 55.77 1.53 7.54
N ASP A 369 54.92 2.49 7.91
CA ASP A 369 55.17 3.41 9.05
C ASP A 369 53.92 4.21 9.47
N ASP A 370 53.89 4.49 10.78
CA ASP A 370 52.87 5.14 11.61
C ASP A 370 52.80 6.67 11.45
N GLY A 371 51.70 7.27 11.91
CA GLY A 371 51.56 8.74 12.00
C GLY A 371 50.31 9.22 12.73
N ASP A 372 50.37 9.15 14.06
CA ASP A 372 49.47 9.72 15.07
C ASP A 372 49.41 11.27 15.00
N ASP A 373 48.23 11.89 15.11
CA ASP A 373 48.07 13.16 15.85
C ASP A 373 46.60 13.43 16.25
N ALA A 374 46.44 13.80 17.51
CA ALA A 374 45.19 14.12 18.16
C ALA A 374 45.14 15.63 18.44
N THR A 375 44.01 16.29 18.19
CA THR A 375 43.70 17.55 18.89
C THR A 375 42.22 17.68 19.23
N LYS A 376 42.00 17.92 20.52
CA LYS A 376 40.73 18.25 21.18
C LYS A 376 40.37 19.70 20.90
N ASN A 377 39.08 20.02 20.87
CA ASN A 377 38.61 21.32 21.35
C ASN A 377 37.25 21.17 22.04
N GLU A 378 37.25 21.40 23.35
CA GLU A 378 36.06 21.66 24.17
C GLU A 378 35.82 23.18 24.19
N THR A 379 34.56 23.62 24.20
CA THR A 379 34.19 24.93 24.76
C THR A 379 32.75 24.85 25.29
N ASP A 380 32.64 24.81 26.63
CA ASP A 380 31.47 25.27 27.40
C ASP A 380 31.46 26.81 27.43
N ASP A 381 30.30 27.46 27.33
CA ASP A 381 29.67 28.19 28.45
C ASP A 381 28.40 28.99 28.05
N SER A 382 27.30 28.64 28.73
CA SER A 382 26.35 29.50 29.46
C SER A 382 25.52 30.64 28.81
N ASN A 383 24.21 30.40 28.79
CA ASN A 383 23.14 31.10 29.53
C ASN A 383 22.83 32.59 29.27
N ASP A 384 21.59 32.90 28.83
CA ASP A 384 20.64 33.71 29.62
C ASP A 384 19.20 33.58 29.08
N GLY A 385 18.24 33.43 29.99
CA GLY A 385 16.81 33.48 29.71
C GLY A 385 16.21 34.79 30.19
N THR A 386 15.12 35.25 29.59
CA THR A 386 14.14 36.05 30.35
C THR A 386 12.75 35.90 29.74
N GLU A 387 11.83 35.46 30.59
CA GLU A 387 10.39 35.53 30.46
C GLU A 387 9.93 36.99 30.38
N ASN A 388 8.90 37.29 29.60
CA ASN A 388 7.88 38.25 30.04
C ASN A 388 6.55 37.90 29.37
N GLY A 389 5.54 37.67 30.20
CA GLY A 389 4.18 37.39 29.75
C GLY A 389 3.25 38.59 29.85
N SER A 390 2.02 38.28 29.44
CA SER A 390 0.70 38.81 29.85
C SER A 390 0.05 39.89 28.96
N ASP A 391 -1.11 39.46 28.44
CA ASP A 391 -2.41 40.12 28.34
C ASP A 391 -2.63 41.20 27.26
N ASP A 392 -3.53 40.94 26.30
CA ASP A 392 -4.97 41.24 26.47
C ASP A 392 -5.80 40.74 25.26
N ASP A 393 -6.98 40.22 25.58
CA ASP A 393 -8.10 39.93 24.68
C ASP A 393 -8.58 41.20 23.95
N ASP A 394 -8.94 41.11 22.65
CA ASP A 394 -10.14 41.82 22.20
C ASP A 394 -10.78 41.17 20.97
N ASP A 395 -12.10 41.04 21.11
CA ASP A 395 -13.05 40.44 20.20
C ASP A 395 -13.21 41.26 18.90
N GLY A 396 -13.35 40.53 17.79
CA GLY A 396 -14.46 40.64 16.84
C GLY A 396 -14.93 41.99 16.24
N VAL A 397 -15.31 41.86 14.96
CA VAL A 397 -16.35 42.61 14.22
C VAL A 397 -15.84 43.52 13.08
N LEU A 398 -15.85 42.96 11.86
CA LEU A 398 -16.26 43.66 10.62
C LEU A 398 -17.78 43.94 10.67
N PRO A 399 -18.40 44.90 9.92
CA PRO A 399 -17.96 45.39 8.61
C PRO A 399 -18.22 46.89 8.29
N LEU A 400 -17.58 47.40 7.22
CA LEU A 400 -18.22 47.94 6.01
C LEU A 400 -17.15 48.27 4.95
#